data_AF-E3LZN4-F1
#
_entry.id   AF-E3LZN4-F1
#
_cell.length_a   1.000
_cell.length_b   1.000
_cell.length_c   1.000
_cell.angle_alpha   90.00
_cell.angle_beta   90.00
_cell.angle_gamma   90.00
#
_symmetry.space_group_name_H-M   'P 1'
#
loop_
_entity.id
_entity.type
_entity.pdbx_description
1 polymer ?
#
loop_
_entity_poly.entity_id
_entity_poly.type
_entity_poly.pdbx_seq_one_letter_code
_entity_poly.pdbx_strand_id
1 'polypeptide(L)'
;MDKIFQYGGVEAIPLYNCSSMSSDSWTTQFGLKRPVLGIMSIIYGAIFEILFIPCLWAMLEKELWRMSCYKIMFFVGIVDIFALAMNSISTGYLAYEGAVFCTHPVFIYITGLWGLGLWCCSCLMNILLLVNRTLNVSNSNLSDYVFEGHRTYLVLLIPIIYGLYFMFFTRTCVFSSKYYAWFYDPFIFPDKSSEYTNVAHGINNLMIMCGTFIFYGYISFALCKSSRAGKSPRIQVQSYQILYQSVAICFINQVSSSVYVIMNFISVPEWIIVFAQLLWQLDHGCPVIIYMTMNPTIRSGFWRKITFKKRRISSMQTTSIRPFPYRDV
;
A
#
# COMPACT_ATOMS: atom_id res chain seq x y z
N MET A 1 12.07 -11.18 -11.69
CA MET A 1 11.79 -11.53 -13.10
C MET A 1 13.01 -12.06 -13.84
N ASP A 2 14.22 -11.58 -13.54
CA ASP A 2 15.45 -11.95 -14.25
C ASP A 2 15.65 -13.47 -14.43
N LYS A 3 15.38 -14.24 -13.37
CA LYS A 3 15.44 -15.71 -13.43
C LYS A 3 14.48 -16.36 -14.44
N ILE A 4 13.30 -15.78 -14.68
CA ILE A 4 12.39 -16.31 -15.71
C ILE A 4 13.03 -16.17 -17.09
N PHE A 5 13.64 -15.01 -17.37
CA PHE A 5 14.32 -14.77 -18.64
C PHE A 5 15.57 -15.66 -18.79
N GLN A 6 16.31 -15.88 -17.69
CA GLN A 6 17.50 -16.72 -17.70
C GLN A 6 17.18 -18.20 -17.97
N TYR A 7 16.12 -18.74 -17.37
CA TYR A 7 15.80 -20.18 -17.43
C TYR A 7 14.68 -20.52 -18.42
N GLY A 8 14.06 -19.52 -19.08
CA GLY A 8 13.03 -19.73 -20.10
C GLY A 8 11.63 -20.08 -19.56
N GLY A 9 11.43 -20.07 -18.24
CA GLY A 9 10.16 -20.39 -17.59
C GLY A 9 10.30 -20.55 -16.08
N VAL A 10 9.19 -20.48 -15.34
CA VAL A 10 9.20 -20.62 -13.87
C VAL A 10 9.60 -22.03 -13.43
N GLU A 11 9.02 -23.05 -14.07
CA GLU A 11 9.27 -24.46 -13.72
C GLU A 11 10.67 -24.95 -14.13
N ALA A 12 11.31 -24.24 -15.08
CA ALA A 12 12.69 -24.49 -15.48
C ALA A 12 13.71 -23.95 -14.47
N ILE A 13 13.29 -23.11 -13.52
CA ILE A 13 14.16 -22.63 -12.45
C ILE A 13 14.40 -23.80 -11.48
N PRO A 14 15.65 -24.24 -11.23
CA PRO A 14 15.93 -25.44 -10.43
C PRO A 14 15.32 -25.42 -9.01
N LEU A 15 15.20 -24.24 -8.41
CA LEU A 15 14.60 -24.02 -7.09
C LEU A 15 13.06 -24.02 -7.10
N TYR A 16 12.41 -23.98 -8.26
CA TYR A 16 10.96 -23.93 -8.38
C TYR A 16 10.42 -25.09 -9.23
N ASN A 17 11.21 -26.15 -9.36
CA ASN A 17 10.83 -27.34 -10.13
C ASN A 17 9.87 -28.22 -9.33
N CYS A 18 8.65 -28.40 -9.84
CA CYS A 18 7.57 -29.17 -9.23
C CYS A 18 7.42 -30.60 -9.80
N SER A 19 8.34 -31.05 -10.66
CA SER A 19 8.19 -32.29 -11.46
C SER A 19 8.20 -33.60 -10.66
N SER A 20 8.40 -33.56 -9.34
CA SER A 20 8.43 -34.77 -8.51
C SER A 20 7.05 -35.42 -8.35
N MET A 21 5.96 -34.64 -8.43
CA MET A 21 4.59 -35.10 -8.22
C MET A 21 3.60 -34.29 -9.08
N SER A 22 2.41 -34.84 -9.30
CA SER A 22 1.33 -34.10 -9.98
C SER A 22 0.81 -32.94 -9.13
N SER A 23 0.29 -31.88 -9.75
CA SER A 23 -0.27 -30.70 -9.07
C SER A 23 -1.40 -31.04 -8.09
N ASP A 24 -2.23 -32.04 -8.41
CA ASP A 24 -3.31 -32.50 -7.52
C ASP A 24 -2.75 -33.22 -6.29
N SER A 25 -1.70 -34.01 -6.47
CA SER A 25 -1.01 -34.67 -5.34
C SER A 25 -0.36 -33.66 -4.41
N TRP A 26 0.32 -32.64 -4.96
CA TRP A 26 0.87 -31.52 -4.19
C TRP A 26 -0.20 -30.81 -3.35
N THR A 27 -1.32 -30.49 -3.98
CA THR A 27 -2.44 -29.79 -3.33
C THR A 27 -3.07 -30.64 -2.23
N THR A 28 -3.27 -31.93 -2.48
CA THR A 28 -3.90 -32.85 -1.52
C THR A 28 -3.00 -33.13 -0.31
N GLN A 29 -1.69 -33.20 -0.51
CA GLN A 29 -0.74 -33.56 0.54
C GLN A 29 -0.32 -32.36 1.40
N PHE A 30 -0.13 -31.18 0.80
CA PHE A 30 0.45 -30.03 1.47
C PHE A 30 -0.48 -28.82 1.56
N GLY A 31 -1.57 -28.81 0.79
CA GLY A 31 -2.56 -27.74 0.80
C GLY A 31 -3.59 -27.88 1.92
N LEU A 32 -4.16 -26.75 2.32
CA LEU A 32 -5.33 -26.70 3.19
C LEU A 32 -6.40 -25.80 2.57
N LYS A 33 -7.56 -26.39 2.24
CA LYS A 33 -8.70 -25.64 1.71
C LYS A 33 -9.28 -24.72 2.78
N ARG A 34 -9.32 -23.42 2.49
CA ARG A 34 -9.87 -22.39 3.38
C ARG A 34 -10.98 -21.60 2.67
N PRO A 35 -12.11 -22.24 2.32
CA PRO A 35 -13.12 -21.64 1.47
C PRO A 35 -13.73 -20.37 2.07
N VAL A 36 -13.96 -20.34 3.39
CA VAL A 36 -14.52 -19.16 4.07
C VAL A 36 -13.58 -17.97 3.98
N LEU A 37 -12.30 -18.14 4.37
CA LEU A 37 -11.31 -17.07 4.28
C LEU A 37 -11.04 -16.65 2.83
N GLY A 38 -11.02 -17.61 1.91
CA GLY A 38 -10.86 -17.35 0.48
C GLY A 38 -11.97 -16.47 -0.08
N ILE A 39 -13.23 -16.84 0.16
CA ILE A 39 -14.41 -16.08 -0.28
C ILE A 39 -14.44 -14.70 0.38
N MET A 40 -14.17 -14.62 1.69
CA MET A 40 -14.14 -13.33 2.40
C MET A 40 -13.12 -12.36 1.80
N SER A 41 -11.92 -12.83 1.45
CA SER A 41 -10.92 -11.97 0.82
C SER A 41 -11.23 -11.63 -0.62
N ILE A 42 -11.81 -12.53 -1.42
CA ILE A 42 -12.27 -12.18 -2.77
C ILE A 42 -13.33 -11.07 -2.69
N ILE A 43 -14.32 -11.22 -1.81
CA ILE A 43 -15.38 -10.22 -1.62
C ILE A 43 -14.78 -8.89 -1.13
N TYR A 44 -13.87 -8.94 -0.16
CA TYR A 44 -13.18 -7.76 0.35
C TYR A 44 -12.45 -7.02 -0.78
N GLY A 45 -11.55 -7.70 -1.50
CA GLY A 45 -10.78 -7.10 -2.59
C GLY A 45 -11.68 -6.51 -3.67
N ALA A 46 -12.70 -7.26 -4.12
CA ALA A 46 -13.62 -6.81 -5.16
C ALA A 46 -14.41 -5.55 -4.74
N ILE A 47 -14.93 -5.50 -3.52
CA ILE A 47 -15.66 -4.32 -3.01
C ILE A 47 -14.73 -3.11 -2.97
N PHE A 48 -13.53 -3.27 -2.41
CA PHE A 48 -12.61 -2.14 -2.25
C PHE A 48 -12.08 -1.63 -3.58
N GLU A 49 -11.76 -2.48 -4.55
CA GLU A 49 -11.37 -2.06 -5.91
C GLU A 49 -12.48 -1.25 -6.59
N ILE A 50 -13.74 -1.73 -6.54
CA ILE A 50 -14.88 -1.03 -7.14
C ILE A 50 -15.07 0.34 -6.51
N LEU A 51 -14.92 0.45 -5.18
CA LEU A 51 -15.03 1.71 -4.46
C LEU A 51 -13.83 2.65 -4.70
N PHE A 52 -12.65 2.09 -5.01
CA PHE A 52 -11.44 2.86 -5.25
C PHE A 52 -11.54 3.70 -6.54
N ILE A 53 -12.10 3.13 -7.61
CA ILE A 53 -12.23 3.77 -8.93
C ILE A 53 -12.89 5.17 -8.87
N PRO A 54 -14.11 5.34 -8.33
CA PRO A 54 -14.74 6.65 -8.21
C PRO A 54 -14.00 7.59 -7.24
N CYS A 55 -13.30 7.06 -6.23
CA CYS A 55 -12.44 7.87 -5.35
C CYS A 55 -11.29 8.49 -6.15
N LEU A 56 -10.58 7.71 -6.96
CA LEU A 56 -9.51 8.21 -7.84
C LEU A 56 -10.04 9.22 -8.86
N TRP A 57 -11.22 8.96 -9.42
CA TRP A 57 -11.82 9.89 -10.37
C TRP A 57 -12.18 11.23 -9.72
N ALA A 58 -12.64 11.23 -8.46
CA ALA A 58 -12.87 12.46 -7.72
C ALA A 58 -11.57 13.25 -7.50
N MET A 59 -10.43 12.59 -7.28
CA MET A 59 -9.12 13.25 -7.08
C MET A 59 -8.60 13.94 -8.35
N LEU A 60 -9.03 13.51 -9.54
CA LEU A 60 -8.64 14.09 -10.83
C LEU A 60 -9.31 15.45 -11.15
N GLU A 61 -10.14 15.97 -10.25
CA GLU A 61 -10.72 17.30 -10.42
C GLU A 61 -9.65 18.39 -10.41
N LYS A 62 -9.73 19.32 -11.37
CA LYS A 62 -8.67 20.32 -11.62
C LYS A 62 -8.25 21.09 -10.36
N GLU A 63 -9.20 21.42 -9.49
CA GLU A 63 -8.91 22.13 -8.24
C GLU A 63 -8.11 21.28 -7.25
N LEU A 64 -8.40 19.98 -7.17
CA LEU A 64 -7.73 19.04 -6.28
C LEU A 64 -6.37 18.62 -6.83
N TRP A 65 -6.29 18.33 -8.13
CA TRP A 65 -5.08 17.88 -8.81
C TRP A 65 -3.93 18.88 -8.77
N ARG A 66 -4.22 20.17 -8.56
CA ARG A 66 -3.19 21.19 -8.36
C ARG A 66 -2.39 20.97 -7.07
N MET A 67 -3.01 20.37 -6.05
CA MET A 67 -2.35 20.11 -4.78
C MET A 67 -1.48 18.85 -4.85
N SER A 68 -0.23 18.97 -4.40
CA SER A 68 0.76 17.89 -4.47
C SER A 68 0.30 16.61 -3.77
N CYS A 69 -0.44 16.72 -2.65
CA CYS A 69 -0.92 15.53 -1.97
C CYS A 69 -1.89 14.69 -2.78
N TYR A 70 -2.81 15.33 -3.53
CA TYR A 70 -3.80 14.58 -4.29
C TYR A 70 -3.15 13.83 -5.44
N LYS A 71 -2.06 14.37 -6.01
CA LYS A 71 -1.21 13.63 -6.95
C LYS A 71 -0.63 12.40 -6.26
N ILE A 72 0.03 12.56 -5.10
CA ILE A 72 0.64 11.44 -4.36
C ILE A 72 -0.42 10.40 -3.99
N MET A 73 -1.55 10.81 -3.41
CA MET A 73 -2.66 9.93 -3.03
C MET A 73 -3.26 9.18 -4.23
N PHE A 74 -3.31 9.81 -5.40
CA PHE A 74 -3.77 9.13 -6.61
C PHE A 74 -2.81 8.04 -7.06
N PHE A 75 -1.49 8.28 -7.03
CA PHE A 75 -0.49 7.25 -7.35
C PHE A 75 -0.46 6.12 -6.31
N VAL A 76 -0.55 6.46 -5.02
CA VAL A 76 -0.73 5.49 -3.93
C VAL A 76 -1.94 4.61 -4.23
N GLY A 77 -3.08 5.21 -4.58
CA GLY A 77 -4.28 4.45 -4.87
C GLY A 77 -4.21 3.56 -6.12
N ILE A 78 -3.42 3.92 -7.13
CA ILE A 78 -3.15 3.00 -8.26
C ILE A 78 -2.36 1.78 -7.76
N VAL A 79 -1.32 1.99 -6.95
CA VAL A 79 -0.53 0.90 -6.37
C VAL A 79 -1.40 0.02 -5.47
N ASP A 80 -2.29 0.61 -4.67
CA ASP A 80 -3.20 -0.10 -3.78
C ASP A 80 -4.21 -0.97 -4.53
N ILE A 81 -4.75 -0.51 -5.67
CA ILE A 81 -5.64 -1.33 -6.51
C ILE A 81 -4.90 -2.60 -6.99
N PHE A 82 -3.68 -2.44 -7.53
CA PHE A 82 -2.91 -3.61 -7.96
C PHE A 82 -2.51 -4.49 -6.77
N ALA A 83 -2.19 -3.90 -5.63
CA ALA A 83 -1.85 -4.67 -4.43
C ALA A 83 -3.04 -5.47 -3.90
N LEU A 84 -4.25 -4.90 -3.91
CA LEU A 84 -5.49 -5.59 -3.54
C LEU A 84 -5.81 -6.77 -4.46
N ALA A 85 -5.59 -6.61 -5.76
CA ALA A 85 -5.74 -7.70 -6.72
C ALA A 85 -4.84 -8.89 -6.35
N MET A 86 -3.57 -8.62 -5.99
CA MET A 86 -2.61 -9.68 -5.64
C MET A 86 -2.85 -10.25 -4.24
N ASN A 87 -2.98 -9.38 -3.23
CA ASN A 87 -2.97 -9.78 -1.82
C ASN A 87 -4.34 -10.24 -1.29
N SER A 88 -5.42 -9.92 -2.00
CA SER A 88 -6.80 -10.19 -1.59
C SER A 88 -7.50 -11.10 -2.58
N ILE A 89 -7.64 -10.70 -3.86
CA ILE A 89 -8.38 -11.49 -4.86
C ILE A 89 -7.61 -12.76 -5.22
N SER A 90 -6.36 -12.64 -5.67
CA SER A 90 -5.53 -13.80 -6.02
C SER A 90 -5.26 -14.70 -4.80
N THR A 91 -4.90 -14.12 -3.65
CA THR A 91 -4.78 -14.87 -2.38
C THR A 91 -6.06 -15.63 -2.03
N GLY A 92 -7.22 -15.00 -2.18
CA GLY A 92 -8.50 -15.60 -1.83
C GLY A 92 -8.87 -16.75 -2.76
N TYR A 93 -8.61 -16.61 -4.07
CA TYR A 93 -8.76 -17.69 -5.05
C TYR A 93 -7.88 -18.90 -4.70
N LEU A 94 -6.59 -18.66 -4.45
CA LEU A 94 -5.64 -19.72 -4.09
C LEU A 94 -6.01 -20.40 -2.77
N ALA A 95 -6.50 -19.64 -1.79
CA ALA A 95 -6.95 -20.19 -0.51
C ALA A 95 -8.23 -21.03 -0.63
N TYR A 96 -9.15 -20.65 -1.52
CA TYR A 96 -10.36 -21.41 -1.80
C TYR A 96 -10.03 -22.80 -2.37
N GLU A 97 -9.10 -22.87 -3.31
CA GLU A 97 -8.66 -24.15 -3.89
C GLU A 97 -7.79 -24.98 -2.95
N GLY A 98 -7.17 -24.34 -1.94
CA GLY A 98 -6.15 -24.97 -1.11
C GLY A 98 -4.80 -25.04 -1.80
N ALA A 99 -4.53 -24.14 -2.74
CA ALA A 99 -3.34 -24.16 -3.57
C ALA A 99 -2.03 -24.01 -2.78
N VAL A 100 -1.02 -24.77 -3.18
CA VAL A 100 0.39 -24.59 -2.82
C VAL A 100 1.14 -24.12 -4.07
N PHE A 101 2.42 -23.77 -3.93
CA PHE A 101 3.21 -23.27 -5.07
C PHE A 101 3.07 -24.16 -6.33
N CYS A 102 3.19 -25.47 -6.19
CA CYS A 102 3.13 -26.41 -7.30
C CYS A 102 1.72 -26.68 -7.87
N THR A 103 0.66 -26.12 -7.28
CA THR A 103 -0.69 -26.17 -7.86
C THR A 103 -0.77 -25.29 -9.11
N HIS A 104 -0.31 -24.04 -8.99
CA HIS A 104 -0.30 -23.05 -10.07
C HIS A 104 1.04 -22.29 -10.08
N PRO A 105 2.16 -22.92 -10.43
CA PRO A 105 3.51 -22.38 -10.20
C PRO A 105 3.74 -21.05 -10.92
N VAL A 106 3.31 -20.93 -12.17
CA VAL A 106 3.45 -19.68 -12.95
C VAL A 106 2.63 -18.55 -12.34
N PHE A 107 1.36 -18.80 -12.03
CA PHE A 107 0.47 -17.79 -11.47
C PHE A 107 0.93 -17.32 -10.08
N ILE A 108 1.29 -18.25 -9.20
CA ILE A 108 1.75 -17.94 -7.84
C ILE A 108 3.07 -17.18 -7.89
N TYR A 109 4.01 -17.59 -8.76
CA TYR A 109 5.30 -16.91 -8.90
C TYR A 109 5.12 -15.47 -9.39
N ILE A 110 4.31 -15.25 -10.44
CA ILE A 110 4.06 -13.91 -10.98
C ILE A 110 3.32 -13.05 -9.95
N THR A 111 2.27 -13.59 -9.32
CA THR A 111 1.50 -12.85 -8.30
C THR A 111 2.39 -12.44 -7.13
N GLY A 112 3.30 -13.30 -6.69
CA GLY A 112 4.27 -12.98 -5.64
C GLY A 112 5.27 -11.91 -6.04
N LEU A 113 5.73 -11.91 -7.31
CA LEU A 113 6.66 -10.90 -7.82
C LEU A 113 6.01 -9.51 -7.79
N TRP A 114 4.78 -9.43 -8.27
CA TRP A 114 3.98 -8.22 -8.24
C TRP A 114 3.64 -7.80 -6.81
N GLY A 115 3.17 -8.74 -5.98
CA GLY A 115 2.84 -8.49 -4.59
C GLY A 115 4.02 -7.91 -3.81
N LEU A 116 5.22 -8.48 -3.95
CA LEU A 116 6.43 -7.99 -3.29
C LEU A 116 6.84 -6.60 -3.79
N GLY A 117 6.86 -6.40 -5.12
CA GLY A 117 7.22 -5.10 -5.70
C GLY A 117 6.26 -3.98 -5.31
N LEU A 118 4.96 -4.27 -5.33
CA LEU A 118 3.90 -3.33 -4.94
C LEU A 118 3.93 -3.03 -3.45
N TRP A 119 4.22 -4.02 -2.60
CA TRP A 119 4.40 -3.82 -1.16
C TRP A 119 5.56 -2.87 -0.84
N CYS A 120 6.74 -3.11 -1.42
CA CYS A 120 7.89 -2.23 -1.22
C CYS A 120 7.63 -0.82 -1.78
N CYS A 121 6.93 -0.73 -2.91
CA CYS A 121 6.51 0.53 -3.50
C CYS A 121 5.56 1.31 -2.58
N SER A 122 4.50 0.67 -2.09
CA SER A 122 3.48 1.28 -1.22
C SER A 122 4.09 1.73 0.10
N CYS A 123 4.97 0.93 0.70
CA CYS A 123 5.72 1.28 1.91
C CYS A 123 6.41 2.64 1.76
N LEU A 124 7.17 2.81 0.68
CA LEU A 124 7.91 4.05 0.45
C LEU A 124 6.98 5.21 0.05
N MET A 125 5.91 4.94 -0.71
CA MET A 125 4.90 5.96 -1.02
C MET A 125 4.15 6.46 0.22
N ASN A 126 3.85 5.59 1.19
CA ASN A 126 3.20 5.95 2.44
C ASN A 126 4.11 6.84 3.30
N ILE A 127 5.41 6.53 3.37
CA ILE A 127 6.40 7.44 4.00
C ILE A 127 6.46 8.77 3.26
N LEU A 128 6.49 8.74 1.92
CA LEU A 128 6.53 9.96 1.12
C LEU A 128 5.31 10.86 1.36
N LEU A 129 4.12 10.25 1.44
CA LEU A 129 2.88 10.94 1.80
C LEU A 129 2.99 11.54 3.20
N LEU A 130 3.51 10.80 4.18
CA LEU A 130 3.71 11.27 5.55
C LEU A 130 4.66 12.47 5.62
N VAL A 131 5.77 12.43 4.86
CA VAL A 131 6.73 13.53 4.72
C VAL A 131 6.05 14.76 4.10
N ASN A 132 5.31 14.57 3.01
CA ASN A 132 4.57 15.64 2.36
C ASN A 132 3.58 16.33 3.31
N ARG A 133 2.82 15.56 4.10
CA ARG A 133 1.87 16.12 5.09
C ARG A 133 2.57 16.83 6.23
N THR A 134 3.64 16.25 6.74
CA THR A 134 4.37 16.83 7.88
C THR A 134 5.08 18.12 7.47
N LEU A 135 5.72 18.16 6.30
CA LEU A 135 6.35 19.37 5.77
C LEU A 135 5.34 20.47 5.50
N ASN A 136 4.17 20.16 4.96
CA ASN A 136 3.12 21.15 4.76
C ASN A 136 2.68 21.83 6.07
N VAL A 137 2.76 21.13 7.22
CA VAL A 137 2.43 21.68 8.54
C VAL A 137 3.64 22.39 9.19
N SER A 138 4.84 21.82 9.07
CA SER A 138 6.03 22.31 9.76
C SER A 138 6.74 23.43 9.01
N ASN A 139 6.87 23.32 7.68
CA ASN A 139 7.58 24.25 6.80
C ASN A 139 7.00 24.21 5.37
N SER A 140 6.01 25.07 5.11
CA SER A 140 5.35 25.19 3.81
C SER A 140 6.32 25.53 2.67
N ASN A 141 7.33 26.37 2.93
CA ASN A 141 8.30 26.77 1.90
C ASN A 141 9.13 25.59 1.39
N LEU A 142 9.54 24.70 2.30
CA LEU A 142 10.25 23.48 1.92
C LEU A 142 9.32 22.48 1.22
N SER A 143 8.06 22.39 1.67
CA SER A 143 7.04 21.58 1.00
C SER A 143 6.85 22.02 -0.45
N ASP A 144 6.72 23.32 -0.71
CA ASP A 144 6.57 23.85 -2.07
C ASP A 144 7.84 23.61 -2.89
N TYR A 145 9.02 23.85 -2.32
CA TYR A 145 10.28 23.58 -3.02
C TYR A 145 10.41 22.13 -3.52
N VAL A 146 10.02 21.14 -2.70
CA VAL A 146 10.13 19.72 -3.03
C VAL A 146 8.96 19.21 -3.88
N PHE A 147 7.74 19.65 -3.59
CA PHE A 147 6.52 19.03 -4.11
C PHE A 147 5.72 19.89 -5.08
N GLU A 148 6.18 21.07 -5.49
CA GLU A 148 5.44 21.93 -6.41
C GLU A 148 5.51 21.47 -7.88
N GLY A 149 4.37 21.59 -8.57
CA GLY A 149 4.29 21.43 -10.02
C GLY A 149 4.71 20.04 -10.51
N HIS A 150 5.75 20.00 -11.35
CA HIS A 150 6.27 18.77 -11.95
C HIS A 150 7.22 17.99 -11.03
N ARG A 151 7.77 18.65 -10.00
CA ARG A 151 8.72 18.02 -9.06
C ARG A 151 8.08 16.89 -8.27
N THR A 152 6.77 16.98 -8.00
CA THR A 152 6.02 15.88 -7.38
C THR A 152 6.19 14.57 -8.14
N TYR A 153 6.13 14.60 -9.48
CA TYR A 153 6.25 13.40 -10.30
C TYR A 153 7.66 12.83 -10.26
N LEU A 154 8.70 13.68 -10.24
CA LEU A 154 10.08 13.22 -10.08
C LEU A 154 10.30 12.51 -8.74
N VAL A 155 9.72 13.05 -7.66
CA VAL A 155 9.81 12.42 -6.33
C VAL A 155 9.04 11.09 -6.30
N LEU A 156 7.92 11.00 -7.03
CA LEU A 156 7.14 9.76 -7.17
C LEU A 156 7.84 8.67 -8.00
N LEU A 157 8.85 9.01 -8.82
CA LEU A 157 9.65 7.99 -9.51
C LEU A 157 10.50 7.16 -8.54
N ILE A 158 10.90 7.74 -7.41
CA ILE A 158 11.73 7.07 -6.40
C ILE A 158 11.06 5.77 -5.88
N PRO A 159 9.82 5.80 -5.33
CA PRO A 159 9.14 4.58 -4.91
C PRO A 159 8.81 3.62 -6.05
N ILE A 160 8.56 4.12 -7.26
CA ILE A 160 8.30 3.26 -8.43
C ILE A 160 9.56 2.47 -8.79
N ILE A 161 10.70 3.14 -8.92
CA ILE A 161 11.99 2.50 -9.20
C ILE A 161 12.35 1.50 -8.10
N TYR A 162 12.08 1.87 -6.84
CA TYR A 162 12.29 0.98 -5.69
C TYR A 162 11.45 -0.30 -5.79
N GLY A 163 10.14 -0.19 -6.08
CA GLY A 163 9.28 -1.37 -6.29
C GLY A 163 9.71 -2.22 -7.48
N LEU A 164 10.11 -1.59 -8.59
CA LEU A 164 10.65 -2.29 -9.76
C LEU A 164 11.94 -3.05 -9.42
N TYR A 165 12.81 -2.49 -8.59
CA TYR A 165 14.01 -3.19 -8.13
C TYR A 165 13.65 -4.53 -7.46
N PHE A 166 12.66 -4.55 -6.58
CA PHE A 166 12.18 -5.78 -5.94
C PHE A 166 11.58 -6.77 -6.95
N MET A 167 10.77 -6.29 -7.88
CA MET A 167 10.14 -7.12 -8.91
C MET A 167 11.14 -7.79 -9.85
N PHE A 168 12.21 -7.09 -10.25
CA PHE A 168 13.16 -7.60 -11.23
C PHE A 168 14.30 -8.39 -10.60
N PHE A 169 14.91 -7.86 -9.54
CA PHE A 169 16.21 -8.31 -9.03
C PHE A 169 16.16 -9.10 -7.72
N THR A 170 15.01 -9.15 -7.04
CA THR A 170 14.90 -9.89 -5.78
C THR A 170 14.09 -11.18 -5.92
N ARG A 171 14.21 -12.06 -4.91
CA ARG A 171 13.48 -13.33 -4.89
C ARG A 171 12.02 -13.08 -4.56
N THR A 172 11.14 -13.71 -5.32
CA THR A 172 9.69 -13.61 -5.11
C THR A 172 9.25 -14.31 -3.83
N CYS A 173 8.12 -13.89 -3.28
CA CYS A 173 7.35 -14.72 -2.37
C CYS A 173 6.41 -15.63 -3.17
N VAL A 174 5.90 -16.67 -2.51
CA VAL A 174 5.03 -17.72 -3.05
C VAL A 174 3.97 -18.05 -2.01
N PHE A 175 2.75 -18.28 -2.49
CA PHE A 175 1.61 -18.51 -1.61
C PHE A 175 1.57 -19.95 -1.09
N SER A 176 1.17 -20.09 0.17
CA SER A 176 0.86 -21.38 0.78
C SER A 176 -0.50 -21.32 1.48
N SER A 177 -1.47 -22.10 0.98
CA SER A 177 -2.79 -22.23 1.60
C SER A 177 -2.75 -22.82 3.01
N LYS A 178 -1.71 -23.62 3.31
CA LYS A 178 -1.48 -24.20 4.64
C LYS A 178 -1.42 -23.13 5.73
N TYR A 179 -0.79 -22.00 5.45
CA TYR A 179 -0.66 -20.89 6.42
C TYR A 179 -1.44 -19.64 6.00
N TYR A 180 -2.13 -19.67 4.86
CA TYR A 180 -2.85 -18.54 4.29
C TYR A 180 -1.96 -17.28 4.16
N ALA A 181 -0.72 -17.46 3.72
CA ALA A 181 0.22 -16.35 3.58
C ALA A 181 1.27 -16.64 2.51
N TRP A 182 2.01 -15.58 2.19
CA TRP A 182 3.09 -15.58 1.20
C TRP A 182 4.45 -15.75 1.90
N PHE A 183 5.17 -16.80 1.53
CA PHE A 183 6.49 -17.15 2.07
C PHE A 183 7.55 -17.05 0.99
N TYR A 184 8.82 -17.04 1.37
CA TYR A 184 9.88 -17.18 0.38
C TYR A 184 10.10 -18.64 -0.03
N ASP A 185 9.97 -19.55 0.93
CA ASP A 185 10.11 -20.98 0.70
C ASP A 185 8.83 -21.56 0.07
N PRO A 186 8.91 -22.21 -1.10
CA PRO A 186 7.78 -22.91 -1.72
C PRO A 186 7.46 -24.25 -1.05
N PHE A 187 8.23 -24.68 -0.06
CA PHE A 187 8.11 -25.94 0.69
C PHE A 187 8.24 -27.20 -0.19
N ILE A 188 9.03 -27.11 -1.27
CA ILE A 188 9.29 -28.23 -2.19
C ILE A 188 10.50 -29.05 -1.71
N PHE A 189 11.56 -28.36 -1.28
CA PHE A 189 12.85 -28.96 -0.92
C PHE A 189 13.20 -28.62 0.53
N PRO A 190 13.04 -29.56 1.49
CA PRO A 190 13.23 -29.31 2.91
C PRO A 190 14.59 -28.73 3.28
N ASP A 191 15.65 -29.13 2.56
CA ASP A 191 17.03 -28.75 2.88
C ASP A 191 17.47 -27.42 2.24
N LYS A 192 16.59 -26.76 1.46
CA LYS A 192 16.94 -25.56 0.67
C LYS A 192 16.26 -24.28 1.13
N SER A 193 15.54 -24.27 2.25
CA SER A 193 14.80 -23.10 2.75
C SER A 193 15.64 -21.81 2.83
N SER A 194 16.90 -21.92 3.22
CA SER A 194 17.84 -20.78 3.30
C SER A 194 18.13 -20.15 1.94
N GLU A 195 18.09 -20.94 0.85
CA GLU A 195 18.28 -20.51 -0.54
C GLU A 195 17.09 -19.74 -1.12
N TYR A 196 15.98 -19.59 -0.38
CA TYR A 196 14.85 -18.76 -0.81
C TYR A 196 14.80 -17.39 -0.13
N THR A 197 15.52 -17.22 0.98
CA THR A 197 15.50 -16.00 1.79
C THR A 197 15.74 -14.73 0.97
N ASN A 198 14.99 -13.68 1.25
CA ASN A 198 15.12 -12.37 0.61
C ASN A 198 15.55 -11.32 1.65
N VAL A 199 16.87 -11.14 1.77
CA VAL A 199 17.49 -10.20 2.70
C VAL A 199 17.08 -8.76 2.39
N ALA A 200 16.93 -8.40 1.11
CA ALA A 200 16.53 -7.05 0.71
C ALA A 200 15.14 -6.68 1.26
N HIS A 201 14.19 -7.61 1.25
CA HIS A 201 12.86 -7.37 1.82
C HIS A 201 12.91 -7.30 3.35
N GLY A 202 13.73 -8.13 3.99
CA GLY A 202 13.97 -8.03 5.43
C GLY A 202 14.50 -6.64 5.82
N ILE A 203 15.46 -6.11 5.06
CA ILE A 203 15.99 -4.75 5.24
C ILE A 203 14.90 -3.70 4.99
N ASN A 204 14.08 -3.83 3.94
CA ASN A 204 12.94 -2.93 3.70
C ASN A 204 12.03 -2.86 4.93
N ASN A 205 11.52 -4.00 5.39
CA ASN A 205 10.58 -4.03 6.51
C ASN A 205 11.20 -3.49 7.80
N LEU A 206 12.49 -3.74 8.03
CA LEU A 206 13.22 -3.17 9.17
C LEU A 206 13.40 -1.65 9.05
N MET A 207 13.70 -1.15 7.84
CA MET A 207 13.83 0.28 7.57
C MET A 207 12.50 1.01 7.77
N ILE A 208 11.40 0.44 7.29
CA ILE A 208 10.05 0.98 7.51
C ILE A 208 9.73 0.97 9.01
N MET A 209 10.06 -0.11 9.73
CA MET A 209 9.93 -0.19 11.19
C MET A 209 10.63 0.93 11.92
N CYS A 210 11.94 1.03 11.78
CA CYS A 210 12.72 2.04 12.49
C CYS A 210 12.37 3.46 12.02
N GLY A 211 12.15 3.63 10.72
CA GLY A 211 11.85 4.92 10.10
C GLY A 211 10.53 5.51 10.57
N THR A 212 9.46 4.71 10.62
CA THR A 212 8.13 5.18 11.04
C THR A 212 8.12 5.67 12.49
N PHE A 213 8.82 4.99 13.40
CA PHE A 213 8.96 5.46 14.79
C PHE A 213 9.62 6.84 14.89
N ILE A 214 10.69 7.07 14.11
CA ILE A 214 11.36 8.39 14.04
C ILE A 214 10.39 9.45 13.50
N PHE A 215 9.65 9.12 12.44
CA PHE A 215 8.65 10.03 11.87
C PHE A 215 7.53 10.36 12.84
N TYR A 216 7.02 9.41 13.62
CA TYR A 216 6.00 9.67 14.64
C TYR A 216 6.51 10.59 15.75
N GLY A 217 7.77 10.43 16.17
CA GLY A 217 8.43 11.36 17.09
C GLY A 217 8.54 12.77 16.51
N TYR A 218 8.97 12.88 15.25
CA TYR A 218 9.08 14.16 14.55
C TYR A 218 7.72 14.85 14.33
N ILE A 219 6.69 14.09 13.97
CA ILE A 219 5.31 14.58 13.86
C ILE A 219 4.89 15.16 15.20
N SER A 220 5.00 14.38 16.29
CA SER A 220 4.62 14.82 17.63
C SER A 220 5.30 16.13 18.02
N PHE A 221 6.60 16.26 17.74
CA PHE A 221 7.35 17.50 17.92
C PHE A 221 6.81 18.66 17.06
N ALA A 222 6.57 18.43 15.77
CA ALA A 222 6.05 19.44 14.84
C ALA A 222 4.64 19.92 15.23
N LEU A 223 3.77 19.02 15.68
CA LEU A 223 2.42 19.40 16.15
C LEU A 223 2.51 20.23 17.44
N CYS A 224 3.35 19.83 18.40
CA CYS A 224 3.59 20.58 19.64
C CYS A 224 4.11 22.00 19.35
N LYS A 225 5.06 22.15 18.43
CA LYS A 225 5.58 23.46 18.02
C LYS A 225 4.50 24.32 17.35
N SER A 226 3.70 23.73 16.47
CA SER A 226 2.61 24.41 15.75
C SER A 226 1.49 24.88 16.69
N SER A 227 1.14 24.07 17.70
CA SER A 227 0.16 24.43 18.74
C SER A 227 0.60 25.62 19.58
N ARG A 228 1.90 25.76 19.86
CA ARG A 228 2.46 26.90 20.61
C ARG A 228 2.53 28.19 19.79
N ALA A 229 2.52 28.09 18.46
CA ALA A 229 2.68 29.22 17.55
C ALA A 229 1.36 29.93 17.18
N GLY A 230 0.22 29.54 17.76
CA GLY A 230 -1.07 30.26 17.62
C GLY A 230 -1.59 30.41 16.19
N LYS A 231 -1.42 29.40 15.32
CA LYS A 231 -1.87 29.45 13.91
C LYS A 231 -3.40 29.24 13.77
N SER A 232 -3.97 29.74 12.66
CA SER A 232 -5.41 29.75 12.37
C SER A 232 -6.09 28.36 12.42
N PRO A 233 -7.27 28.23 13.06
CA PRO A 233 -7.87 26.94 13.41
C PRO A 233 -8.43 26.13 12.23
N ARG A 234 -8.92 26.76 11.15
CA ARG A 234 -9.63 26.02 10.07
C ARG A 234 -8.71 25.28 9.09
N ILE A 235 -7.59 25.88 8.70
CA ILE A 235 -6.60 25.26 7.77
C ILE A 235 -5.78 24.18 8.51
N GLN A 236 -5.58 24.35 9.82
CA GLN A 236 -4.95 23.36 10.70
C GLN A 236 -5.76 22.07 10.79
N VAL A 237 -7.07 22.14 11.07
CA VAL A 237 -7.90 20.94 11.35
C VAL A 237 -7.91 19.93 10.18
N GLN A 238 -8.07 20.40 8.94
CA GLN A 238 -8.04 19.51 7.77
C GLN A 238 -6.67 18.87 7.55
N SER A 239 -5.58 19.63 7.75
CA SER A 239 -4.21 19.12 7.63
C SER A 239 -3.89 18.09 8.70
N TYR A 240 -4.35 18.29 9.94
CA TYR A 240 -4.21 17.35 11.04
C TYR A 240 -5.01 16.07 10.83
N GLN A 241 -6.27 16.17 10.38
CA GLN A 241 -7.10 14.98 10.11
C GLN A 241 -6.44 14.06 9.08
N ILE A 242 -5.88 14.61 8.01
CA ILE A 242 -5.21 13.82 6.97
C ILE A 242 -3.87 13.26 7.47
N LEU A 243 -3.19 13.97 8.37
CA LEU A 243 -1.98 13.47 9.02
C LEU A 243 -2.28 12.24 9.90
N TYR A 244 -3.32 12.30 10.75
CA TYR A 244 -3.72 11.17 11.58
C TYR A 244 -4.09 9.93 10.76
N GLN A 245 -4.76 10.12 9.62
CA GLN A 245 -5.06 9.03 8.68
C GLN A 245 -3.80 8.37 8.15
N SER A 246 -2.83 9.18 7.70
CA SER A 246 -1.57 8.69 7.15
C SER A 246 -0.78 7.91 8.22
N VAL A 247 -0.80 8.37 9.47
CA VAL A 247 -0.21 7.66 10.62
C VAL A 247 -0.92 6.33 10.89
N ALA A 248 -2.26 6.29 10.82
CA ALA A 248 -3.02 5.06 11.04
C ALA A 248 -2.71 3.99 9.97
N ILE A 249 -2.64 4.37 8.69
CA ILE A 249 -2.24 3.46 7.60
C ILE A 249 -0.81 2.96 7.86
N CYS A 250 0.15 3.86 8.09
CA CYS A 250 1.53 3.46 8.37
C CYS A 250 1.65 2.53 9.59
N PHE A 251 0.80 2.67 10.59
CA PHE A 251 0.77 1.76 11.74
C PHE A 251 0.27 0.36 11.37
N ILE A 252 -0.75 0.24 10.52
CA ILE A 252 -1.24 -1.07 10.03
C ILE A 252 -0.13 -1.77 9.23
N ASN A 253 0.49 -1.05 8.28
CA ASN A 253 1.65 -1.54 7.54
C ASN A 253 2.78 -2.00 8.49
N GLN A 254 3.02 -1.22 9.56
CA GLN A 254 4.05 -1.52 10.53
C GLN A 254 3.83 -2.85 11.24
N VAL A 255 2.60 -3.09 11.73
CA VAL A 255 2.28 -4.32 12.45
C VAL A 255 2.41 -5.53 11.51
N SER A 256 1.92 -5.43 10.28
CA SER A 256 2.09 -6.49 9.28
C SER A 256 3.57 -6.77 8.99
N SER A 257 4.35 -5.73 8.68
CA SER A 257 5.80 -5.82 8.43
C SER A 257 6.55 -6.51 9.58
N SER A 258 6.25 -6.15 10.83
CA SER A 258 6.90 -6.72 12.01
C SER A 258 6.62 -8.22 12.16
N VAL A 259 5.39 -8.68 11.91
CA VAL A 259 5.09 -10.11 11.94
C VAL A 259 5.88 -10.86 10.87
N TYR A 260 5.89 -10.35 9.63
CA TYR A 260 6.68 -10.97 8.55
C TYR A 260 8.19 -11.02 8.85
N VAL A 261 8.74 -10.01 9.53
CA VAL A 261 10.14 -10.05 9.98
C VAL A 261 10.34 -11.12 11.04
N ILE A 262 9.48 -11.19 12.05
CA ILE A 262 9.58 -12.19 13.14
C ILE A 262 9.48 -13.62 12.59
N MET A 263 8.63 -13.86 11.59
CA MET A 263 8.50 -15.15 10.91
C MET A 263 9.80 -15.66 10.27
N ASN A 264 10.78 -14.79 10.01
CA ASN A 264 12.09 -15.21 9.50
C ASN A 264 13.03 -15.72 10.60
N PHE A 265 12.78 -15.40 11.88
CA PHE A 265 13.68 -15.73 12.98
C PHE A 265 13.12 -16.83 13.90
N ILE A 266 11.81 -16.87 14.09
CA ILE A 266 11.15 -17.83 14.97
C ILE A 266 9.92 -18.43 14.30
N SER A 267 9.53 -19.62 14.77
CA SER A 267 8.25 -20.22 14.39
C SER A 267 7.10 -19.43 15.00
N VAL A 268 6.28 -18.84 14.15
CA VAL A 268 5.13 -18.02 14.56
C VAL A 268 3.85 -18.86 14.46
N PRO A 269 2.94 -18.82 15.46
CA PRO A 269 1.65 -19.48 15.37
C PRO A 269 0.85 -19.06 14.13
N GLU A 270 0.15 -20.02 13.52
CA GLU A 270 -0.61 -19.82 12.28
C GLU A 270 -1.60 -18.65 12.35
N TRP A 271 -2.33 -18.49 13.47
CA TRP A 271 -3.31 -17.42 13.62
C TRP A 271 -2.69 -16.02 13.53
N ILE A 272 -1.45 -15.85 13.97
CA ILE A 272 -0.71 -14.57 13.85
C ILE A 272 -0.32 -14.32 12.39
N ILE A 273 0.04 -15.38 11.66
CA ILE A 273 0.37 -15.31 10.23
C ILE A 273 -0.87 -14.91 9.41
N VAL A 274 -2.01 -15.56 9.65
CA VAL A 274 -3.28 -15.18 9.03
C VAL A 274 -3.64 -13.75 9.37
N PHE A 275 -3.47 -13.34 10.62
CA PHE A 275 -3.72 -11.97 11.05
C PHE A 275 -2.85 -10.96 10.31
N ALA A 276 -1.54 -11.24 10.12
CA ALA A 276 -0.66 -10.38 9.33
C ALA A 276 -1.08 -10.28 7.86
N GLN A 277 -1.52 -11.39 7.24
CA GLN A 277 -2.06 -11.36 5.89
C GLN A 277 -3.32 -10.49 5.81
N LEU A 278 -4.22 -10.57 6.80
CA LEU A 278 -5.42 -9.72 6.85
C LEU A 278 -5.07 -8.25 7.09
N LEU A 279 -4.05 -7.95 7.90
CA LEU A 279 -3.54 -6.59 8.05
C LEU A 279 -2.93 -6.06 6.75
N TRP A 280 -2.26 -6.90 5.97
CA TRP A 280 -1.78 -6.51 4.64
C TRP A 280 -2.96 -6.18 3.70
N GLN A 281 -4.02 -6.99 3.69
CA GLN A 281 -5.23 -6.66 2.93
C GLN A 281 -5.87 -5.35 3.42
N LEU A 282 -5.93 -5.17 4.75
CA LEU A 282 -6.47 -3.96 5.37
C LEU A 282 -5.65 -2.72 5.02
N ASP A 283 -4.32 -2.81 4.97
CA ASP A 283 -3.42 -1.68 4.67
C ASP A 283 -3.80 -1.01 3.34
N HIS A 284 -4.04 -1.81 2.31
CA HIS A 284 -4.38 -1.31 0.98
C HIS A 284 -5.88 -0.99 0.79
N GLY A 285 -6.77 -1.57 1.60
CA GLY A 285 -8.21 -1.21 1.59
C GLY A 285 -8.55 0.01 2.47
N CYS A 286 -7.74 0.27 3.51
CA CYS A 286 -7.95 1.35 4.49
C CYS A 286 -8.05 2.75 3.85
N PRO A 287 -7.23 3.12 2.84
CA PRO A 287 -7.35 4.41 2.15
C PRO A 287 -8.77 4.72 1.67
N VAL A 288 -9.49 3.75 1.10
CA VAL A 288 -10.89 3.94 0.66
C VAL A 288 -11.81 4.25 1.82
N ILE A 289 -11.69 3.51 2.93
CA ILE A 289 -12.47 3.73 4.16
C ILE A 289 -12.23 5.16 4.64
N ILE A 290 -10.97 5.57 4.67
CA ILE A 290 -10.56 6.92 5.07
C ILE A 290 -11.15 7.98 4.13
N TYR A 291 -11.09 7.77 2.83
CA TYR A 291 -11.63 8.72 1.84
C TYR A 291 -13.14 8.88 1.98
N MET A 292 -13.85 7.80 2.28
CA MET A 292 -15.30 7.77 2.42
C MET A 292 -15.82 8.22 3.78
N THR A 293 -15.01 8.19 4.84
CA THR A 293 -15.45 8.57 6.20
C THR A 293 -14.92 9.93 6.61
N MET A 294 -13.63 10.18 6.36
CA MET A 294 -12.88 11.29 6.94
C MET A 294 -12.37 12.32 5.93
N ASN A 295 -12.58 12.12 4.61
CA ASN A 295 -12.27 13.13 3.59
C ASN A 295 -13.55 13.65 2.92
N PRO A 296 -14.20 14.71 3.46
CA PRO A 296 -15.45 15.24 2.93
C PRO A 296 -15.36 15.65 1.46
N THR A 297 -14.20 16.14 1.03
CA THR A 297 -13.95 16.58 -0.34
C THR A 297 -14.03 15.40 -1.30
N ILE A 298 -13.26 14.33 -1.06
CA ILE A 298 -13.28 13.12 -1.90
C ILE A 298 -14.67 12.47 -1.84
N ARG A 299 -15.25 12.34 -0.64
CA ARG A 299 -16.60 11.78 -0.47
C ARG A 299 -17.65 12.53 -1.29
N SER A 300 -17.61 13.86 -1.28
CA SER A 300 -18.55 14.66 -2.07
C SER A 300 -18.35 14.47 -3.58
N GLY A 301 -17.09 14.35 -4.03
CA GLY A 301 -16.74 14.03 -5.41
C GLY A 301 -17.21 12.64 -5.81
N PHE A 302 -16.97 11.63 -4.97
CA PHE A 302 -17.43 10.25 -5.15
C PHE A 302 -18.94 10.19 -5.38
N TRP A 303 -19.73 10.79 -4.48
CA TRP A 303 -21.19 10.78 -4.62
C TRP A 303 -21.66 11.49 -5.89
N ARG A 304 -20.99 12.58 -6.28
CA ARG A 304 -21.29 13.30 -7.52
C ARG A 304 -21.02 12.43 -8.76
N LYS A 305 -19.97 11.60 -8.75
CA LYS A 305 -19.65 10.69 -9.85
C LYS A 305 -20.62 9.52 -9.94
N ILE A 306 -21.02 8.94 -8.80
CA ILE A 306 -21.93 7.79 -8.78
C ILE A 306 -23.38 8.18 -9.04
N THR A 307 -23.87 9.27 -8.44
CA THR A 307 -25.29 9.65 -8.55
C THR A 307 -25.61 10.51 -9.77
N PHE A 308 -24.61 10.87 -10.59
CA PHE A 308 -24.71 11.82 -11.71
C PHE A 308 -25.42 13.15 -11.39
N LYS A 309 -25.66 13.46 -10.12
CA LYS A 309 -26.33 14.70 -9.68
C LYS A 309 -25.35 15.86 -9.76
N LYS A 310 -25.50 16.71 -10.78
CA LYS A 310 -24.93 18.05 -10.79
C LYS A 310 -25.52 18.87 -9.65
N ARG A 311 -24.80 19.03 -8.53
CA ARG A 311 -25.09 20.13 -7.61
C ARG A 311 -24.50 21.41 -8.20
N ARG A 312 -25.36 22.41 -8.40
CA ARG A 312 -24.99 23.79 -8.75
C ARG A 312 -23.90 24.21 -7.75
N ILE A 313 -22.73 24.59 -8.24
CA ILE A 313 -21.67 25.17 -7.42
C ILE A 313 -22.31 26.42 -6.79
N SER A 314 -22.70 26.32 -5.51
CA SER A 314 -22.85 27.53 -4.71
C SER A 314 -21.46 28.12 -4.71
N SER A 315 -21.30 29.28 -5.36
CA SER A 315 -20.11 30.09 -5.26
C SER A 315 -19.60 30.02 -3.83
N MET A 316 -18.38 29.50 -3.62
CA MET A 316 -17.60 30.03 -2.51
C MET A 316 -17.65 31.53 -2.71
N GLN A 317 -18.22 32.26 -1.75
CA GLN A 317 -18.04 33.69 -1.71
C GLN A 317 -16.54 33.91 -1.67
N THR A 318 -15.96 34.23 -2.83
CA THR A 318 -14.72 34.96 -2.91
C THR A 318 -15.03 36.28 -2.23
N THR A 319 -14.82 36.34 -0.91
CA THR A 319 -14.74 37.63 -0.24
C THR A 319 -13.50 38.28 -0.85
N SER A 320 -13.70 39.07 -1.89
CA SER A 320 -12.72 40.01 -2.38
C SER A 320 -12.36 40.88 -1.18
N ILE A 321 -11.21 40.63 -0.57
CA ILE A 321 -10.60 41.59 0.33
C ILE A 321 -10.36 42.81 -0.54
N ARG A 322 -11.17 43.86 -0.34
CA ARG A 322 -10.93 45.16 -0.96
C ARG A 322 -9.52 45.60 -0.57
N PRO A 323 -8.72 46.12 -1.50
CA PRO A 323 -7.46 46.75 -1.12
C PRO A 323 -7.76 47.88 -0.13
N PHE A 324 -7.11 47.83 1.03
CA PHE A 324 -7.09 48.96 1.95
C PHE A 324 -6.54 50.18 1.19
N PRO A 325 -7.22 51.32 1.18
CA PRO A 325 -6.65 52.54 0.62
C PRO A 325 -5.47 52.94 1.52
N TYR A 326 -4.29 53.00 0.92
CA TYR A 326 -3.15 53.76 1.46
C TYR A 326 -3.66 55.18 1.72
N ARG A 327 -3.64 55.61 2.99
CA ARG A 327 -3.75 57.03 3.34
C ARG A 327 -2.33 57.54 3.49
N ASP A 328 -1.94 58.39 2.54
CA ASP A 328 -0.83 59.31 2.71
C ASP A 328 -1.21 60.34 3.78
N VAL A 329 -0.46 60.37 4.89
CA VAL A 329 -0.10 61.57 5.65
C VAL A 329 1.26 61.33 6.29
#